data_AF-K8F385-F1
#
_entry.id   AF-K8F385-F1
#
_cell.length_a   1.000
_cell.length_b   1.000
_cell.length_c   1.000
_cell.angle_alpha   90.00
_cell.angle_beta   90.00
_cell.angle_gamma   90.00
#
_symmetry.space_group_name_H-M   'P 1'
#
loop_
_entity.id
_entity.type
_entity.pdbx_description
1 polymer ?
#
loop_
_entity_poly.entity_id
_entity_poly.type
_entity_poly.pdbx_seq_one_letter_code
_entity_poly.pdbx_strand_id
1 'polypeptide(L)'
;MSPFKVRRVLDCIRGKSYEECLIMLEFMPYRACEPILSALFSAASNAKNNLGMNKAKLYVSECYADGAGTMKRFHPRAQGRPFPIRKRTCSITLKMKEQD
;
A
#
# COMPACT_ATOMS: atom_id res chain seq x y z
N MET A 1 8.33 4.11 -2.88
CA MET A 1 7.33 4.48 -3.91
C MET A 1 6.65 5.79 -3.48
N SER A 2 6.05 6.57 -4.41
CA SER A 2 5.36 7.81 -4.03
C SER A 2 3.99 7.50 -3.39
N PRO A 3 3.58 8.20 -2.32
CA PRO A 3 2.29 7.99 -1.67
C PRO A 3 1.11 8.01 -2.63
N PHE A 4 1.08 8.94 -3.60
CA PHE A 4 -0.03 9.08 -4.55
C PHE A 4 -0.23 7.85 -5.44
N LYS A 5 0.86 7.20 -5.86
CA LYS A 5 0.79 5.99 -6.69
C LYS A 5 0.22 4.80 -5.91
N VAL A 6 0.51 4.76 -4.61
CA VAL A 6 0.01 3.73 -3.69
C VAL A 6 -1.45 4.00 -3.34
N ARG A 7 -1.82 5.24 -3.01
CA ARG A 7 -3.20 5.64 -2.69
C ARG A 7 -4.18 5.24 -3.79
N ARG A 8 -3.83 5.45 -5.06
CA ARG A 8 -4.66 5.01 -6.19
C ARG A 8 -5.09 3.54 -6.12
N VAL A 9 -4.20 2.65 -5.66
CA VAL A 9 -4.53 1.23 -5.51
C VAL A 9 -5.27 0.97 -4.19
N LEU A 10 -4.84 1.62 -3.10
CA LEU A 10 -5.51 1.51 -1.80
C LEU A 10 -6.98 1.92 -1.85
N ASP A 11 -7.30 2.96 -2.61
CA ASP A 11 -8.67 3.45 -2.77
C ASP A 11 -9.58 2.41 -3.45
N CYS A 12 -9.05 1.55 -4.33
CA CYS A 12 -9.82 0.48 -4.97
C CYS A 12 -10.13 -0.69 -4.02
N ILE A 13 -9.21 -1.02 -3.11
CA ILE A 13 -9.35 -2.16 -2.19
C ILE A 13 -10.04 -1.81 -0.87
N ARG A 14 -10.33 -0.53 -0.61
CA ARG A 14 -11.00 -0.09 0.62
C ARG A 14 -12.40 -0.69 0.71
N GLY A 15 -12.72 -1.34 1.83
CA GLY A 15 -14.03 -1.95 2.07
C GLY A 15 -14.28 -3.24 1.30
N LYS A 16 -13.28 -3.80 0.63
CA LYS A 16 -13.38 -5.08 -0.11
C LYS A 16 -13.01 -6.26 0.78
N SER A 17 -13.51 -7.45 0.43
CA SER A 17 -13.16 -8.68 1.13
C SER A 17 -11.70 -9.07 0.84
N TYR A 18 -11.12 -9.89 1.71
CA TYR A 18 -9.74 -10.36 1.55
C TYR A 18 -9.53 -11.08 0.20
N GLU A 19 -10.47 -11.93 -0.21
CA GLU A 19 -10.39 -12.70 -1.46
C GLU A 19 -10.49 -11.79 -2.70
N GLU A 20 -11.43 -10.84 -2.69
CA GLU A 20 -11.57 -9.85 -3.76
C GLU A 20 -10.30 -9.01 -3.91
N CYS A 21 -9.70 -8.59 -2.79
CA CYS A 21 -8.46 -7.83 -2.80
C CYS A 21 -7.31 -8.61 -3.44
N LEU A 22 -7.23 -9.91 -3.16
CA LEU A 22 -6.16 -10.77 -3.67
C LEU A 22 -6.21 -10.85 -5.20
N ILE A 23 -7.40 -11.12 -5.74
CA ILE A 23 -7.65 -11.18 -7.19
C ILE A 23 -7.38 -9.80 -7.81
N MET A 24 -7.91 -8.73 -7.23
CA MET A 24 -7.71 -7.37 -7.76
C MET A 24 -6.23 -6.99 -7.82
N LEU A 25 -5.47 -7.24 -6.76
CA LEU A 25 -4.06 -6.86 -6.70
C LEU A 25 -3.18 -7.68 -7.64
N GLU A 26 -3.53 -8.94 -7.91
CA GLU A 26 -2.80 -9.82 -8.82
C GLU A 26 -2.95 -9.39 -10.29
N PHE A 27 -4.15 -8.95 -10.70
CA PHE A 27 -4.43 -8.57 -12.09
C PHE A 27 -4.29 -7.07 -12.39
N MET A 28 -4.14 -6.22 -11.37
CA MET A 28 -3.96 -4.78 -11.60
C MET A 28 -2.61 -4.46 -12.27
N PRO A 29 -2.56 -3.55 -13.25
CA PRO A 29 -1.35 -3.25 -14.03
C PRO A 29 -0.33 -2.38 -13.28
N TYR A 30 -0.51 -2.16 -11.97
CA TYR A 30 0.27 -1.19 -11.22
C TYR A 30 1.39 -1.84 -10.41
N ARG A 31 2.60 -1.30 -10.53
CA ARG A 31 3.74 -1.71 -9.68
C ARG A 31 3.49 -1.52 -8.18
N ALA A 32 2.52 -0.69 -7.80
CA ALA A 32 2.15 -0.50 -6.40
C ALA A 32 1.46 -1.72 -5.78
N CYS A 33 0.99 -2.69 -6.58
CA CYS A 33 0.28 -3.86 -6.09
C CYS A 33 1.19 -4.80 -5.29
N GLU A 34 2.40 -5.07 -5.77
CA GLU A 34 3.37 -5.97 -5.12
C GLU A 34 3.62 -5.66 -3.62
N PRO A 35 3.95 -4.42 -3.21
CA PRO A 35 4.11 -4.09 -1.79
C PRO A 35 2.81 -4.08 -0.99
N ILE A 36 1.66 -3.85 -1.63
CA ILE A 36 0.36 -3.90 -0.96
C ILE A 36 -0.05 -5.35 -0.71
N LEU A 37 0.22 -6.23 -1.67
CA LEU A 37 -0.10 -7.66 -1.62
C LEU A 37 0.71 -8.36 -0.50
N SER A 38 2.00 -8.04 -0.36
CA SER A 38 2.80 -8.54 0.77
C SER A 38 2.30 -8.03 2.13
N ALA A 39 1.88 -6.75 2.20
CA ALA A 39 1.27 -6.19 3.41
C ALA A 39 -0.08 -6.85 3.76
N LEU A 40 -0.91 -7.14 2.75
CA LEU A 40 -2.20 -7.80 2.91
C LEU A 40 -2.03 -9.25 3.40
N PHE A 41 -1.07 -10.00 2.86
CA PHE A 41 -0.71 -11.34 3.35
C PHE A 41 -0.22 -11.32 4.80
N SER A 42 0.62 -10.35 5.14
CA SER A 42 1.11 -10.18 6.51
C SER A 42 -0.03 -9.87 7.47
N ALA A 43 -0.91 -8.93 7.11
CA ALA A 43 -2.06 -8.55 7.93
C ALA A 43 -3.02 -9.73 8.17
N ALA A 44 -3.37 -10.50 7.13
CA ALA A 44 -4.24 -11.65 7.26
C ALA A 44 -3.61 -12.80 8.07
N SER A 45 -2.29 -12.99 7.96
CA SER A 45 -1.56 -13.98 8.77
C SER A 45 -1.53 -13.57 10.24
N ASN A 46 -1.32 -12.29 10.53
CA ASN A 46 -1.37 -11.77 11.90
C ASN A 46 -2.77 -11.85 12.50
N ALA A 47 -3.81 -11.55 11.72
CA ALA A 47 -5.20 -11.68 12.16
C ALA A 47 -5.54 -13.14 12.53
N LYS A 48 -5.10 -14.10 11.71
CA LYS A 48 -5.27 -15.53 12.01
C LYS A 48 -4.49 -15.97 13.25
N ASN A 49 -3.20 -15.65 13.33
CA ASN A 49 -2.32 -16.20 14.36
C ASN A 49 -2.52 -15.55 15.74
N ASN A 50 -2.77 -14.24 15.77
CA ASN A 50 -2.83 -13.50 17.05
C ASN A 50 -4.27 -13.33 17.56
N LEU A 51 -5.26 -13.25 16.66
CA LEU A 51 -6.66 -12.98 17.01
C LEU A 51 -7.60 -14.16 16.72
N GLY A 52 -7.09 -15.25 16.13
CA GLY A 52 -7.90 -16.44 15.82
C GLY A 52 -8.97 -16.22 14.74
N MET A 53 -8.92 -15.10 14.02
CA MET A 53 -9.95 -14.71 13.04
C MET A 53 -9.91 -15.59 11.78
N ASN A 54 -11.08 -15.82 11.18
CA ASN A 54 -11.16 -16.60 9.95
C ASN A 54 -10.86 -15.74 8.71
N LYS A 55 -9.91 -16.17 7.87
CA LYS A 55 -9.50 -15.45 6.65
C LYS A 55 -10.67 -15.18 5.69
N ALA A 56 -11.63 -16.10 5.59
CA ALA A 56 -12.77 -15.96 4.69
C ALA A 56 -13.71 -14.81 5.08
N LYS A 57 -13.73 -14.43 6.36
CA LYS A 57 -14.56 -13.34 6.89
C LYS A 57 -13.81 -12.01 7.01
N LEU A 58 -12.53 -11.95 6.62
CA LEU A 58 -11.75 -10.73 6.72
C LEU A 58 -12.07 -9.76 5.58
N TYR A 59 -12.21 -8.49 5.93
CA TYR A 59 -12.31 -7.40 4.97
C TYR A 59 -11.38 -6.24 5.36
N VAL A 60 -11.03 -5.42 4.36
CA VAL A 60 -10.19 -4.23 4.55
C VAL A 60 -11.05 -3.10 5.10
N SER A 61 -10.96 -2.84 6.40
CA SER A 61 -11.73 -1.77 7.06
C SER A 61 -11.19 -0.38 6.76
N GLU A 62 -9.89 -0.18 6.92
CA GLU A 62 -9.21 1.10 6.68
C GLU A 62 -7.88 0.84 5.98
N CYS A 63 -7.60 1.65 4.95
CA CYS A 63 -6.35 1.61 4.22
C CYS A 63 -5.92 3.03 3.83
N TYR A 64 -4.67 3.36 4.13
CA TYR A 64 -4.09 4.65 3.77
C TYR A 64 -2.57 4.55 3.63
N ALA A 65 -2.00 5.52 2.90
CA ALA A 65 -0.56 5.64 2.74
C ALA A 65 -0.13 7.07 3.05
N ASP A 66 0.79 7.21 4.00
CA ASP A 66 1.31 8.50 4.45
C ASP A 66 2.71 8.75 3.93
N GLY A 67 3.05 10.04 3.81
CA GLY A 67 4.39 10.45 3.45
C GLY A 67 5.36 10.12 4.58
N ALA A 68 6.42 9.39 4.26
CA ALA A 68 7.50 9.10 5.19
C ALA A 68 8.71 10.02 4.86
N GLY A 69 9.93 9.48 4.97
CA GLY A 69 11.15 10.18 4.57
C GLY A 69 11.18 10.54 3.08
N THR A 70 11.82 11.66 2.75
CA THR A 70 12.11 12.01 1.36
C THR A 70 13.60 12.23 1.19
N MET A 71 14.23 11.38 0.38
CA MET A 71 15.65 11.56 0.04
C MET A 71 15.79 12.69 -0.99
N LYS A 72 16.63 13.67 -0.65
CA LYS A 72 16.98 14.79 -1.53
C LYS A 72 18.16 14.40 -2.43
N ARG A 73 18.04 14.68 -3.73
CA ARG A 73 19.10 14.57 -4.74
C ARG A 73 19.10 15.83 -5.58
N PHE A 74 20.20 16.14 -6.25
CA PHE A 74 20.29 17.23 -7.21
C PHE A 74 20.62 16.69 -8.59
N HIS A 75 20.08 17.35 -9.60
CA HIS A 75 20.39 17.06 -10.99
C HIS A 75 20.88 18.34 -11.66
N PRO A 76 22.07 18.32 -12.29
CA PRO A 76 22.59 19.49 -13.00
C PRO A 76 21.67 19.82 -14.19
N ARG A 77 21.48 21.11 -14.44
CA ARG A 77 20.71 21.64 -15.57
C ARG A 77 21.52 22.71 -16.30
N ALA A 78 20.97 23.19 -17.42
CA ALA A 78 21.58 24.24 -18.24
C ALA A 78 21.99 25.46 -17.40
N GLN A 79 23.05 26.14 -17.85
CA GLN A 79 23.65 27.29 -17.16
C GLN A 79 24.13 26.96 -15.73
N GLY A 80 24.57 25.73 -15.46
CA GLY A 80 25.13 25.33 -14.16
C GLY A 80 24.11 25.27 -13.01
N ARG A 81 22.80 25.33 -13.29
CA ARG A 81 21.76 25.40 -12.25
C ARG A 81 21.48 24.01 -11.63
N PRO A 82 21.45 23.84 -10.30
CA PRO A 82 21.05 22.58 -9.67
C PRO A 82 19.53 22.53 -9.45
N PHE A 83 18.84 21.51 -9.98
CA PHE A 83 17.41 21.29 -9.71
C PHE A 83 17.21 20.12 -8.73
N PRO A 84 16.32 20.25 -7.74
CA PRO A 84 16.11 19.20 -6.75
C PRO A 84 15.26 18.04 -7.31
N ILE A 85 15.72 16.81 -7.12
CA ILE A 85 14.96 15.58 -7.29
C ILE A 85 14.59 15.04 -5.90
N ARG A 86 13.29 14.81 -5.66
CA ARG A 86 12.78 14.26 -4.41
C ARG A 86 12.43 12.78 -4.60
N LYS A 87 13.22 11.88 -4.02
CA LYS A 87 12.92 10.44 -3.98
C LYS A 87 12.04 10.17 -2.77
N ARG A 88 10.73 10.21 -2.99
CA ARG A 88 9.70 10.05 -1.96
C ARG A 88 9.54 8.58 -1.55
N THR A 89 9.42 8.32 -0.24
CA THR A 89 8.93 7.05 0.30
C THR A 89 7.60 7.27 1.03
N CYS A 90 6.95 6.18 1.38
CA CYS A 90 5.65 6.19 2.05
C CYS A 90 5.58 5.05 3.08
N SER A 91 4.78 5.26 4.12
CA SER A 91 4.33 4.19 5.02
C SER A 91 2.94 3.74 4.58
N ILE A 92 2.70 2.43 4.56
CA ILE A 92 1.41 1.83 4.19
C ILE A 92 0.78 1.28 5.45
N THR A 93 -0.45 1.67 5.74
CA THR A 93 -1.22 1.16 6.87
C THR A 93 -2.47 0.46 6.36
N LEU A 94 -2.65 -0.80 6.76
CA LEU A 94 -3.81 -1.64 6.45
C LEU A 94 -4.41 -2.15 7.76
N LYS A 95 -5.72 -1.97 7.94
CA LYS A 95 -6.47 -2.53 9.07
C LYS A 95 -7.52 -3.50 8.55
N MET A 96 -7.41 -4.76 8.96
CA MET A 96 -8.39 -5.79 8.66
C MET A 96 -9.36 -5.91 9.84
N LYS A 97 -10.64 -6.15 9.55
CA LYS A 97 -11.64 -6.53 10.55
C LYS A 97 -12.34 -7.79 10.07
N GLU A 98 -12.89 -8.54 11.03
CA GLU A 98 -13.80 -9.63 10.73
C GLU A 98 -15.19 -9.03 10.46
N GLN A 99 -15.83 -9.55 9.42
CA GLN A 99 -17.21 -9.23 9.10
C GLN A 99 -18.11 -10.05 10.02
N ASP A 100 -19.08 -9.38 10.66
CA ASP A 100 -20.05 -10.00 11.57
C ASP A 100 -20.84 -11.13 10.87
#